data_AF-A0A1J1HL36-F1
#
_entry.id   AF-A0A1J1HL36-F1
#
_cell.length_a   1.000
_cell.length_b   1.000
_cell.length_c   1.000
_cell.angle_alpha   90.00
_cell.angle_beta   90.00
_cell.angle_gamma   90.00
#
_symmetry.space_group_name_H-M   'P 1'
#
loop_
_entity.id
_entity.type
_entity.pdbx_description
1 polymer ?
#
loop_
_entity_poly.entity_id
_entity_poly.type
_entity_poly.pdbx_seq_one_letter_code
_entity_poly.pdbx_strand_id
1 'polypeptide(L)'
;MYMFEIQNFMRNQVKEWKNVYVISSDNFPSKFKTPIGIICNTAWAGEPGIHWQAIFIDDNNNSKFFCSYVNLLRLITNVYRA
;
A
#
# COMPACT_ATOMS: atom_id res chain seq x y z
N MET A 1 -13.41 3.73 9.61
CA MET A 1 -14.51 3.15 8.79
C MET A 1 -14.00 2.62 7.44
N TYR A 2 -13.26 3.40 6.65
CA TYR A 2 -12.87 3.03 5.27
C TYR A 2 -11.80 1.90 5.10
N MET A 3 -10.89 1.67 6.06
CA MET A 3 -9.87 0.60 5.94
C MET A 3 -10.49 -0.79 5.77
N PHE A 4 -11.51 -1.10 6.57
CA PHE A 4 -12.16 -2.42 6.60
C PHE A 4 -12.89 -2.72 5.29
N GLU A 5 -13.52 -1.71 4.70
CA GLU A 5 -14.24 -1.83 3.42
C GLU A 5 -13.29 -2.12 2.25
N ILE A 6 -12.18 -1.38 2.15
CA ILE A 6 -11.16 -1.60 1.12
C ILE A 6 -10.55 -3.01 1.27
N GLN A 7 -10.26 -3.42 2.50
CA GLN A 7 -9.71 -4.74 2.77
C GLN A 7 -10.66 -5.86 2.33
N ASN A 8 -11.96 -5.72 2.60
CA ASN A 8 -12.98 -6.67 2.17
C ASN A 8 -13.15 -6.69 0.65
N PHE A 9 -13.17 -5.51 0.01
CA PHE A 9 -13.23 -5.42 -1.44
C PHE A 9 -12.06 -6.16 -2.11
N MET A 10 -10.83 -5.92 -1.65
CA MET A 10 -9.63 -6.56 -2.21
C MET A 10 -9.66 -8.07 -2.03
N ARG A 11 -10.08 -8.57 -0.86
CA ARG A 11 -10.21 -10.02 -0.61
C ARG A 11 -11.26 -10.67 -1.51
N ASN A 12 -12.34 -9.97 -1.83
CA ASN A 12 -13.42 -10.49 -2.67
C ASN A 12 -13.07 -10.51 -4.16
N GLN A 13 -12.37 -9.48 -4.65
CA GLN A 13 -11.99 -9.35 -6.07
C GLN A 13 -10.72 -10.14 -6.40
N VAL A 14 -9.80 -10.27 -5.46
CA VAL A 14 -8.47 -10.85 -5.68
C VAL A 14 -8.28 -12.08 -4.80
N LYS A 15 -9.15 -13.09 -4.98
CA LYS A 15 -9.15 -14.34 -4.19
C LYS A 15 -7.81 -15.09 -4.22
N GLU A 16 -7.01 -14.88 -5.26
CA GLU A 16 -5.72 -15.54 -5.46
C GLU A 16 -4.58 -14.87 -4.68
N TRP A 17 -4.74 -13.60 -4.29
CA TRP A 17 -3.67 -12.87 -3.61
C TRP A 17 -3.82 -13.00 -2.09
N LYS A 18 -3.07 -13.95 -1.53
CA LYS A 18 -3.08 -14.26 -0.09
C LYS A 18 -2.44 -13.18 0.78
N ASN A 19 -1.60 -12.32 0.18
CA ASN A 19 -0.79 -11.33 0.89
C ASN A 19 -1.17 -9.89 0.49
N VAL A 20 -2.44 -9.51 0.69
CA VAL A 20 -2.90 -8.12 0.49
C VAL A 20 -3.29 -7.48 1.81
N TYR A 21 -2.62 -6.38 2.12
CA TYR A 21 -2.79 -5.65 3.37
C TYR A 21 -3.33 -4.25 3.10
N VAL A 22 -4.29 -3.82 3.92
CA VAL A 22 -4.73 -2.43 3.99
C VAL A 22 -4.33 -1.87 5.34
N ILE A 23 -3.44 -0.87 5.33
CA ILE A 23 -2.77 -0.35 6.53
C ILE A 23 -2.79 1.18 6.54
N SER A 24 -2.52 1.77 7.70
CA SER A 24 -2.19 3.19 7.86
C SER A 24 -0.68 3.41 7.76
N SER A 25 -0.25 4.68 7.64
CA SER A 25 1.17 5.04 7.40
C SER A 25 2.10 4.63 8.53
N ASP A 26 1.59 4.58 9.75
CA ASP A 26 2.29 4.18 10.97
C ASP A 26 2.34 2.66 11.18
N ASN A 27 1.59 1.87 10.40
CA ASN A 27 1.50 0.42 10.53
C ASN A 27 2.24 -0.34 9.42
N PHE A 28 3.26 0.28 8.82
CA PHE A 28 4.05 -0.36 7.78
C PHE A 28 4.86 -1.54 8.35
N PRO A 29 4.72 -2.76 7.79
CA PRO A 29 5.40 -3.93 8.31
C PRO A 29 6.91 -3.83 8.08
N SER A 30 7.71 -4.04 9.12
CA SER A 30 9.19 -4.11 9.02
C SER A 30 9.69 -5.39 8.36
N LYS A 31 8.84 -6.42 8.29
CA LYS A 31 9.10 -7.71 7.62
C LYS A 31 7.84 -8.18 6.91
N PHE A 32 7.99 -8.67 5.68
CA PHE A 32 6.89 -9.22 4.89
C PHE A 32 7.40 -10.35 3.98
N LYS A 33 6.47 -11.19 3.53
CA LYS A 33 6.74 -12.22 2.51
C LYS A 33 6.28 -11.71 1.16
N THR A 34 7.13 -11.79 0.15
CA THR A 34 6.78 -11.53 -1.24
C THR A 34 6.10 -12.76 -1.87
N PRO A 35 5.21 -12.57 -2.86
CA PRO A 35 4.75 -11.29 -3.37
C PRO A 35 3.73 -10.68 -2.40
N ILE A 36 3.69 -9.35 -2.29
CA ILE A 36 2.82 -8.62 -1.36
C ILE A 36 2.19 -7.40 -2.04
N GLY A 37 0.89 -7.21 -1.81
CA GLY A 37 0.17 -5.99 -2.12
C GLY A 37 -0.14 -5.22 -0.84
N ILE A 38 0.11 -3.92 -0.83
CA ILE A 38 -0.17 -3.04 0.30
C ILE A 38 -0.96 -1.84 -0.21
N ILE A 39 -2.12 -1.60 0.37
CA ILE A 39 -2.84 -0.34 0.24
C ILE A 39 -2.62 0.44 1.53
N CYS A 40 -1.86 1.52 1.45
CA CYS A 40 -1.47 2.32 2.59
C CYS A 40 -2.24 3.63 2.61
N ASN A 41 -2.85 3.97 3.75
CA ASN A 41 -3.30 5.33 4.00
C ASN A 41 -2.10 6.20 4.36
N THR A 42 -2.07 7.43 3.87
CA THR A 42 -1.05 8.42 4.27
C THR A 42 -1.31 9.00 5.66
N ALA A 43 -2.56 8.99 6.12
CA ALA A 43 -2.90 9.30 7.51
C ALA A 43 -2.56 8.12 8.44
N TRP A 44 -2.33 8.44 9.71
CA TRP A 44 -2.06 7.48 10.79
C TRP A 44 -3.36 6.82 11.27
N ALA A 45 -3.26 5.71 12.01
CA ALA A 45 -4.41 4.88 12.39
C ALA A 45 -5.52 5.61 13.16
N GLY A 46 -5.18 6.69 13.88
CA GLY A 46 -6.12 7.50 14.66
C GLY A 46 -6.98 8.46 13.82
N GLU A 47 -6.67 8.64 12.54
CA GLU A 47 -7.35 9.60 11.67
C GLU A 47 -8.30 8.93 10.67
N PRO A 48 -9.35 9.65 10.23
CA PRO A 48 -10.13 9.21 9.09
C PRO A 48 -9.20 9.11 7.87
N GLY A 49 -9.34 8.04 7.07
CA GLY A 49 -8.48 7.86 5.92
C GLY A 49 -8.63 8.99 4.89
N ILE A 50 -7.54 9.71 4.61
CA ILE A 50 -7.55 10.91 3.76
C ILE A 50 -7.12 10.58 2.33
N HIS A 51 -5.99 9.88 2.19
CA HIS A 51 -5.37 9.62 0.89
C HIS A 51 -4.70 8.25 0.90
N TRP A 52 -4.97 7.46 -0.14
CA TRP A 52 -4.56 6.07 -0.28
C TRP A 52 -3.55 5.88 -1.40
N GLN A 53 -2.58 5.01 -1.15
CA GLN A 53 -1.52 4.63 -2.08
C GLN A 53 -1.46 3.11 -2.17
N ALA A 54 -1.09 2.59 -3.34
CA ALA A 54 -0.91 1.16 -3.54
C ALA A 54 0.56 0.87 -3.82
N ILE A 55 1.08 -0.16 -3.15
CA ILE A 55 2.43 -0.67 -3.29
C ILE A 55 2.31 -2.16 -3.60
N PHE A 56 3.04 -2.61 -4.61
CA PHE A 56 3.19 -4.03 -4.90
C PHE A 56 4.66 -4.39 -4.91
N ILE A 57 5.05 -5.48 -4.26
CA ILE A 57 6.41 -6.00 -4.28
C ILE A 57 6.34 -7.44 -4.79
N ASP A 58 7.05 -7.72 -5.88
CA ASP A 58 7.08 -9.04 -6.51
C ASP A 58 8.06 -10.01 -5.83
N ASP A 59 8.12 -11.26 -6.32
CA ASP A 59 9.00 -12.32 -5.80
C ASP A 59 10.50 -11.99 -5.91
N ASN A 60 10.87 -11.05 -6.77
CA ASN A 60 12.24 -10.60 -6.99
C ASN A 60 12.57 -9.32 -6.21
N ASN A 61 11.70 -8.89 -5.30
CA ASN A 61 11.77 -7.62 -4.55
C ASN A 61 11.69 -6.36 -5.43
N ASN A 62 11.16 -6.44 -6.66
CA ASN A 62 10.86 -5.23 -7.42
C ASN A 62 9.57 -4.60 -6.91
N SER A 63 9.59 -3.29 -6.67
CA SER A 63 8.43 -2.55 -6.18
C SER A 63 7.74 -1.76 -7.30
N LYS A 64 6.41 -1.78 -7.34
CA LYS A 64 5.57 -0.84 -8.08
C LYS A 64 4.78 0.02 -7.10
N PHE A 65 4.72 1.32 -7.38
CA PHE A 65 4.02 2.30 -6.57
C PHE A 65 2.94 3.00 -7.41
N PHE A 66 1.76 3.18 -6.82
CA PHE A 66 0.66 3.93 -7.41
C PHE A 66 0.06 4.89 -6.37
N CYS A 67 -0.11 6.15 -6.78
CA CYS A 67 -0.73 7.20 -5.99
C CYS A 67 -1.71 7.95 -6.88
N SER A 68 -2.99 7.93 -6.54
CA SER A 68 -4.03 8.56 -7.38
C SER A 68 -3.96 10.10 -7.42
N TYR A 69 -3.26 10.72 -6.45
CA TYR A 69 -3.11 12.17 -6.36
C TYR A 69 -1.85 12.70 -7.03
N VAL A 70 -0.85 11.84 -7.25
CA VAL A 70 0.47 12.28 -7.70
C VAL A 70 0.76 11.65 -9.05
N ASN A 71 0.79 12.49 -10.09
CA ASN A 71 1.44 12.15 -11.36
C ASN A 71 2.89 11.73 -11.04
N LEU A 72 3.27 10.52 -11.46
CA LEU A 72 4.45 9.73 -11.04
C LEU A 72 5.84 10.40 -11.07
N LEU A 73 5.95 11.68 -11.46
CA LEU A 73 7.21 12.38 -11.71
C LEU A 73 7.90 12.98 -10.48
N ARG A 74 7.29 12.99 -9.28
CA ARG A 74 7.83 13.75 -8.13
C ARG A 74 8.31 12.94 -6.92
N LEU A 75 7.95 11.65 -6.79
CA LEU A 75 8.24 10.87 -5.57
C LEU A 75 9.43 9.91 -5.71
N ILE A 76 9.77 9.48 -6.93
CA ILE A 76 10.86 8.49 -7.15
C ILE A 76 12.25 9.12 -6.94
N THR A 77 12.39 10.44 -7.04
CA THR A 77 13.69 11.12 -6.94
C THR A 77 14.20 11.32 -5.51
N ASN A 78 13.37 11.22 -4.47
CA ASN A 78 13.77 11.60 -3.11
C ASN A 78 13.93 10.43 -2.12
N VAL A 79 13.50 9.20 -2.45
CA VAL A 79 13.54 8.08 -1.49
C VAL A 79 14.73 7.13 -1.70
N TYR A 80 15.43 7.21 -2.84
CA TYR A 80 16.60 6.38 -3.16
C TYR A 80 17.94 7.15 -3.22
N ARG A 81 18.01 8.35 -2.64
CA ARG A 81 19.26 9.07 -2.38
C ARG A 81 19.47 9.25 -0.88
N ALA A 82 19.77 8.17 -0.18
CA ALA A 82 20.42 8.17 1.13
C ALA A 82 21.23 6.87 1.27
#